data_AF-A0A7C2IE93-F1
#
_entry.id   AF-A0A7C2IE93-F1
#
_cell.length_a   1.000
_cell.length_b   1.000
_cell.length_c   1.000
_cell.angle_alpha   90.00
_cell.angle_beta   90.00
_cell.angle_gamma   90.00
#
_symmetry.space_group_name_H-M   'P 1'
#
loop_
_entity.id
_entity.type
_entity.pdbx_description
1 polymer ?
#
loop_
_entity_poly.entity_id
_entity_poly.type
_entity_poly.pdbx_seq_one_letter_code
_entity_poly.pdbx_strand_id
1 'polypeptide(L)' 'EGKQVELGIPEEMRQMAVRFIPLGRAGTPDEAAGPVLFLASPLSDYVTGHIVLVTGGSYM' A
#
# COMPACT_ATOMS: atom_id res chain seq x y z
N GLU A 1 -27.14 -5.35 -23.95
CA GLU A 1 -25.95 -4.52 -24.24
C GLU A 1 -25.13 -4.37 -22.98
N GLY A 2 -23.84 -4.67 -23.00
CA GLY A 2 -22.97 -4.57 -21.82
C GLY A 2 -22.46 -3.14 -21.66
N LYS A 3 -22.47 -2.61 -20.42
CA LYS A 3 -21.76 -1.35 -20.13
C LYS A 3 -20.26 -1.62 -20.20
N GLN A 4 -19.55 -0.84 -20.99
CA GLN A 4 -18.10 -0.84 -21.00
C GLN A 4 -17.62 -0.08 -19.76
N VAL A 5 -16.87 -0.75 -18.90
CA VAL A 5 -16.28 -0.17 -17.68
C VAL A 5 -14.77 -0.15 -17.87
N GLU A 6 -14.15 1.00 -17.60
CA GLU A 6 -12.70 1.14 -17.64
C GLU A 6 -12.06 0.34 -16.49
N LEU A 7 -11.03 -0.44 -16.81
CA LEU A 7 -10.32 -1.27 -15.83
C LEU A 7 -9.36 -0.40 -15.01
N GLY A 8 -9.47 -0.48 -13.68
CA GLY A 8 -8.56 0.20 -12.75
C GLY A 8 -9.30 1.04 -11.71
N ILE A 9 -8.54 1.86 -10.99
CA ILE A 9 -9.07 2.85 -10.06
C ILE A 9 -9.27 4.16 -10.85
N PRO A 10 -10.47 4.76 -10.86
CA PRO A 10 -10.70 6.05 -11.50
C PRO A 10 -9.72 7.13 -11.02
N GLU A 11 -9.27 8.00 -11.90
CA GLU A 11 -8.21 8.98 -11.59
C GLU A 11 -8.63 9.93 -10.46
N GLU A 12 -9.90 10.37 -10.44
CA GLU A 12 -10.41 11.23 -9.36
C GLU A 12 -10.32 10.54 -8.00
N MET A 13 -10.58 9.23 -7.96
CA MET A 13 -10.48 8.42 -6.75
C MET A 13 -9.02 8.25 -6.32
N ARG A 14 -8.11 8.07 -7.30
CA ARG A 14 -6.67 7.95 -7.04
C ARG A 14 -6.09 9.25 -6.48
N GLN A 15 -6.51 10.40 -7.00
CA GLN A 15 -6.11 11.71 -6.49
C GLN A 15 -6.70 12.01 -5.11
N MET A 16 -7.95 11.59 -4.87
CA MET A 16 -8.57 11.71 -3.56
C MET A 16 -7.79 10.92 -2.50
N ALA A 17 -7.37 9.69 -2.82
CA ALA A 17 -6.61 8.84 -1.90
C ALA A 17 -5.31 9.50 -1.40
N VAL A 18 -4.59 10.22 -2.27
CA VAL A 18 -3.34 10.92 -1.90
C VAL A 18 -3.55 11.92 -0.76
N ARG A 19 -4.73 12.55 -0.67
CA ARG A 19 -5.03 13.51 0.41
C ARG A 19 -5.08 12.88 1.81
N PHE A 20 -5.29 11.57 1.87
CA PHE A 20 -5.33 10.82 3.12
C PHE A 20 -4.00 10.15 3.45
N ILE A 21 -2.98 10.31 2.60
CA ILE A 21 -1.63 9.77 2.83
C ILE A 21 -0.75 10.91 3.37
N PRO A 22 -0.27 10.85 4.62
CA PRO A 22 0.59 11.88 5.20
C PRO A 22 1.88 12.15 4.42
N LEU A 23 2.47 11.15 3.76
CA LEU A 23 3.62 11.36 2.86
C LEU A 23 3.27 12.12 1.57
N GLY A 24 1.99 12.44 1.33
CA GLY A 24 1.54 13.26 0.21
C GLY A 24 1.68 12.59 -1.16
N ARG A 25 1.89 11.27 -1.22
CA ARG A 25 2.04 10.51 -2.47
C ARG A 25 1.60 9.06 -2.32
N ALA A 26 1.31 8.41 -3.45
CA ALA A 26 1.16 6.96 -3.48
C ALA A 26 2.49 6.25 -3.16
N GLY A 27 2.38 5.07 -2.54
CA GLY A 27 3.50 4.16 -2.37
C GLY A 27 3.90 3.49 -3.69
N THR A 28 5.13 3.01 -3.73
CA THR A 28 5.68 2.23 -4.85
C THR A 28 5.68 0.73 -4.51
N PRO A 29 5.74 -0.17 -5.52
CA PRO A 29 5.89 -1.61 -5.27
C PRO A 29 7.11 -1.96 -4.42
N ASP A 30 8.23 -1.26 -4.61
CA ASP A 30 9.46 -1.50 -3.84
C ASP A 30 9.30 -1.15 -2.36
N GLU A 31 8.55 -0.09 -2.05
CA GLU A 31 8.23 0.28 -0.67
C GLU A 31 7.36 -0.76 0.04
N ALA A 32 6.49 -1.46 -0.70
CA ALA A 32 5.74 -2.60 -0.18
C ALA A 32 6.63 -3.85 -0.03
N ALA A 33 7.55 -4.08 -0.97
CA ALA A 33 8.43 -5.24 -0.97
C ALA A 33 9.43 -5.23 0.19
N GLY A 34 9.93 -4.05 0.61
CA GLY A 34 10.91 -3.93 1.69
C GLY A 34 10.48 -4.60 3.02
N PRO A 35 9.32 -4.22 3.60
CA PRO A 35 8.80 -4.84 4.81
C PRO A 35 8.49 -6.34 4.65
N VAL A 36 8.02 -6.76 3.46
CA VAL A 36 7.82 -8.19 3.16
C VAL A 36 9.15 -8.94 3.20
N LEU A 37 10.19 -8.39 2.57
CA LEU A 37 11.53 -8.97 2.58
C LEU A 37 12.10 -9.03 3.99
N PHE A 38 11.92 -7.97 4.79
CA PHE A 38 12.33 -7.96 6.20
C PHE A 38 11.69 -9.12 6.96
N LEU A 39 10.37 -9.27 6.88
CA LEU A 39 9.62 -10.34 7.56
C LEU A 39 9.96 -11.75 7.06
N ALA A 40 10.40 -11.88 5.81
CA ALA A 40 10.85 -13.14 5.24
C ALA A 40 12.34 -13.45 5.52
N SER A 41 13.08 -12.48 6.06
CA SER A 41 14.53 -12.61 6.28
C SER A 41 14.85 -13.18 7.67
N PRO A 42 16.08 -13.67 7.88
CA PRO A 42 16.56 -14.06 9.21
C PRO A 42 16.58 -12.92 10.24
N LEU A 43 16.43 -11.66 9.82
CA LEU A 43 16.44 -10.51 10.73
C LEU A 43 15.19 -10.43 11.62
N SER A 44 14.14 -11.19 11.29
CA SER A 44 12.86 -11.21 12.01
C SER A 44 12.54 -12.59 12.60
N ASP A 45 13.54 -13.41 12.91
CA ASP A 45 13.38 -14.82 13.33
C ASP A 45 12.56 -15.04 14.63
N TYR A 46 12.35 -13.98 15.41
CA TYR A 46 11.52 -13.98 16.61
C TYR A 46 10.31 -13.03 16.54
N VAL A 47 9.96 -12.54 15.34
CA VAL A 47 8.81 -11.66 15.11
C VAL A 47 7.66 -12.48 14.52
N THR A 48 6.56 -12.62 15.25
CA THR A 48 5.36 -13.34 14.80
C THR A 48 4.08 -12.70 15.34
N GLY A 49 2.94 -12.92 14.69
CA GLY A 49 1.63 -12.42 15.14
C GLY A 49 1.40 -10.92 14.97
N HIS A 50 2.21 -10.23 14.16
CA HIS A 50 2.13 -8.79 13.94
C HIS A 50 1.66 -8.43 12.52
N ILE A 51 1.02 -7.28 12.38
CA ILE A 51 0.63 -6.68 11.09
C ILE A 51 1.50 -5.43 10.88
N VAL A 52 2.27 -5.41 9.79
CA VAL A 52 3.04 -4.24 9.38
C VAL A 52 2.29 -3.50 8.29
N LEU A 53 1.81 -2.29 8.60
CA LEU A 53 1.08 -1.46 7.66
C LEU A 53 2.05 -0.64 6.81
N VAL A 54 2.01 -0.85 5.49
CA VAL A 54 2.82 -0.09 4.52
C VAL A 54 1.95 0.94 3.81
N THR A 55 1.69 2.05 4.49
CA THR A 55 0.59 2.97 4.11
C THR A 55 1.03 4.41 3.91
N GLY A 56 2.32 4.71 4.00
CA GLY A 56 2.82 6.08 3.94
C GLY A 56 2.23 7.00 5.03
N GLY A 57 1.86 6.42 6.17
CA GLY A 57 1.25 7.10 7.32
C GLY A 57 -0.28 7.09 7.35
N SER A 58 -0.95 6.54 6.34
CA SER A 58 -2.40 6.37 6.40
C SER A 58 -2.77 5.27 7.40
N TYR A 59 -3.66 5.55 8.36
CA TYR A 59 -4.12 4.58 9.37
C TYR A 59 -5.65 4.58 9.53
N MET A 60 -6.38 5.04 8.52
CA MET A 60 -7.84 5.06 8.52
C MET A 60 -8.41 4.26 7.34
#